data_AF-A0A2J0MHF7-F1
#
_entry.id   AF-A0A2J0MHF7-F1
#
_cell.length_a   1.000
_cell.length_b   1.000
_cell.length_c   1.000
_cell.angle_alpha   90.00
_cell.angle_beta   90.00
_cell.angle_gamma   90.00
#
_symmetry.space_group_name_H-M   'P 1'
#
loop_
_entity.id
_entity.type
_entity.pdbx_description
1 polymer ?
#
loop_
_entity_poly.entity_id
_entity_poly.type
_entity_poly.pdbx_seq_one_letter_code
_entity_poly.pdbx_strand_id
1 'polypeptide(L)'
;MPEEEKFDAFTPENNQGILRKISRKNKWIILSLILILLSLGGYFLSQRITRQNLGETVVPRESVSPQSGKTATPQTTDTPDIQSVLLFGDANYQSENFRVGDIAIGGEAEFLLTEDTPDPLSISDIRGETFTEKNKPEVKLVLNWKTNKLAKSDIEYSKGLGQAKKTISEEDYSLSHSLIVPGLDQASTYIYTIVSRDRFGNEMTSDQHAVYTGSKTVSLFDLIAGAVGDVFGWAIKK
;
A
#
# COMPACT_ATOMS: atom_id res chain seq x y z
N MET A 1 14.77 -13.51 62.45
CA MET A 1 13.39 -13.01 62.41
C MET A 1 13.39 -11.83 61.45
N PRO A 2 12.84 -11.97 60.24
CA PRO A 2 12.91 -10.93 59.21
C PRO A 2 11.71 -9.98 59.35
N GLU A 3 11.92 -8.69 59.11
CA GLU A 3 10.89 -7.67 59.02
C GLU A 3 10.65 -7.38 57.53
N GLU A 4 9.40 -7.56 57.10
CA GLU A 4 8.95 -7.49 55.70
C GLU A 4 8.98 -6.06 55.16
N GLU A 5 9.72 -5.81 54.07
CA GLU A 5 9.55 -4.60 53.26
C GLU A 5 8.25 -4.70 52.45
N LYS A 6 7.36 -3.76 52.74
CA LYS A 6 6.03 -3.61 52.14
C LYS A 6 6.17 -2.96 50.76
N PHE A 7 5.80 -3.69 49.71
CA PHE A 7 5.66 -3.17 48.35
C PHE A 7 4.57 -2.10 48.30
N ASP A 8 4.94 -0.86 47.95
CA ASP A 8 4.00 0.21 47.66
C ASP A 8 3.31 -0.06 46.31
N ALA A 9 1.99 -0.18 46.39
CA ALA A 9 1.11 -0.43 45.26
C ALA A 9 1.07 0.79 44.32
N PHE A 10 1.29 0.52 43.03
CA PHE A 10 0.96 1.43 41.93
C PHE A 10 -0.51 1.85 42.01
N THR A 11 -0.74 3.14 42.20
CA THR A 11 -2.08 3.74 42.05
C THR A 11 -2.32 4.00 40.55
N PRO A 12 -3.45 3.54 39.97
CA PRO A 12 -3.77 3.88 38.60
C PRO A 12 -4.29 5.32 38.54
N GLU A 13 -3.59 6.13 37.75
CA GLU A 13 -3.94 7.51 37.44
C GLU A 13 -5.30 7.59 36.73
N ASN A 14 -6.29 8.02 37.52
CA ASN A 14 -7.48 8.80 37.18
C ASN A 14 -7.75 9.06 35.67
N ASN A 15 -8.37 8.09 34.99
CA ASN A 15 -8.88 8.25 33.62
C ASN A 15 -10.27 8.93 33.63
N GLN A 16 -10.36 10.15 34.17
CA GLN A 16 -11.59 10.96 34.13
C GLN A 16 -11.58 11.98 33.00
N GLY A 17 -12.12 11.54 31.86
CA GLY A 17 -13.13 12.29 31.13
C GLY A 17 -12.72 13.62 30.51
N ILE A 18 -12.18 13.56 29.28
CA ILE A 18 -12.03 14.69 28.33
C ILE A 18 -13.38 15.42 28.08
N LEU A 19 -14.52 14.85 28.51
CA LEU A 19 -15.86 15.38 28.27
C LEU A 19 -16.44 16.30 29.36
N ARG A 20 -15.70 16.63 30.44
CA ARG A 20 -16.29 17.43 31.53
C ARG A 20 -16.25 18.95 31.32
N LYS A 21 -15.54 19.47 30.31
CA LYS A 21 -15.40 20.93 30.09
C LYS A 21 -16.01 21.43 28.77
N ILE A 22 -17.08 20.80 28.30
CA ILE A 22 -17.87 21.28 27.16
C ILE A 22 -19.13 21.96 27.71
N SER A 23 -19.23 23.28 27.52
CA SER A 23 -20.40 24.08 27.94
C SER A 23 -21.69 23.49 27.36
N ARG A 24 -22.83 23.62 28.06
CA ARG A 24 -24.11 23.09 27.57
C ARG A 24 -24.40 23.53 26.12
N LYS A 25 -24.08 24.78 25.76
CA LYS A 25 -24.23 25.30 24.39
C LYS A 25 -23.38 24.54 23.37
N ASN A 26 -22.14 24.19 23.72
CA ASN A 26 -21.25 23.45 22.82
C ASN A 26 -21.67 21.99 22.64
N LYS A 27 -22.36 21.38 23.63
CA LYS A 27 -22.93 20.03 23.48
C LYS A 27 -24.07 20.00 22.45
N TRP A 28 -24.92 21.02 22.42
CA TRP A 28 -25.98 21.15 21.41
C TRP A 28 -25.44 21.37 20.00
N ILE A 29 -24.33 22.12 19.86
CA ILE A 29 -23.66 22.33 18.57
C ILE A 29 -23.07 21.02 18.05
N ILE A 30 -22.39 20.25 18.89
CA ILE A 30 -21.80 18.96 18.49
C ILE A 30 -22.90 17.95 18.14
N LEU A 31 -23.99 17.90 18.91
CA LEU A 31 -25.14 17.03 18.61
C LEU A 31 -25.80 17.40 17.27
N SER A 32 -25.97 18.70 17.00
CA SER A 32 -26.52 19.19 15.73
C SER A 32 -25.60 18.85 14.55
N LEU A 33 -24.29 18.93 14.72
CA LEU A 33 -23.32 18.63 13.67
C LEU A 33 -23.30 17.13 13.34
N ILE A 34 -23.40 16.26 14.35
CA ILE A 34 -23.53 14.81 14.17
C ILE A 34 -24.84 14.45 13.46
N LEU A 35 -25.95 15.11 13.82
CA LEU A 35 -27.26 14.86 13.20
C LEU A 35 -27.27 15.28 11.72
N ILE A 36 -26.62 16.38 11.38
CA ILE A 36 -26.43 16.84 9.99
C ILE A 36 -25.56 15.84 9.22
N LEU A 37 -24.48 15.33 9.83
CA LEU A 37 -23.58 14.37 9.19
C LEU A 37 -24.27 13.02 8.91
N LEU A 38 -25.10 12.55 9.85
CA LEU A 38 -25.93 11.35 9.69
C LEU A 38 -27.01 11.53 8.62
N SER A 39 -27.64 12.72 8.56
CA SER A 39 -28.61 13.03 7.52
C SER A 39 -27.98 13.10 6.12
N LEU A 40 -26.81 13.72 5.98
CA LEU A 40 -26.06 13.77 4.72
C LEU A 40 -25.56 12.38 4.29
N GLY A 41 -25.05 11.58 5.24
CA GLY A 41 -24.61 10.20 4.97
C GLY A 41 -25.75 9.29 4.56
N GLY A 42 -26.92 9.40 5.22
CA GLY A 42 -28.12 8.65 4.87
C GLY A 42 -28.69 9.04 3.49
N TYR A 43 -28.66 10.31 3.13
CA TYR A 43 -29.06 10.78 1.80
C TYR A 43 -28.17 10.22 0.69
N PHE A 44 -26.85 10.15 0.93
CA PHE A 44 -25.90 9.59 -0.04
C PHE A 44 -26.06 8.07 -0.21
N LEU A 45 -26.39 7.35 0.87
CA LEU A 45 -26.66 5.91 0.81
C LEU A 45 -28.00 5.62 0.11
N SER A 46 -29.02 6.46 0.33
CA SER A 46 -30.29 6.38 -0.39
C SER A 46 -30.13 6.61 -1.90
N GLN A 47 -29.29 7.55 -2.32
CA GLN A 47 -29.01 7.78 -3.75
C GLN A 47 -28.27 6.61 -4.43
N ARG A 48 -27.50 5.79 -3.70
CA ARG A 48 -26.88 4.56 -4.25
C ARG A 48 -27.87 3.41 -4.44
N ILE A 49 -28.86 3.27 -3.56
CA ILE A 49 -29.85 2.19 -3.62
C ILE A 49 -30.88 2.45 -4.74
N THR A 50 -31.26 3.70 -4.99
CA THR A 50 -32.22 4.04 -6.07
C THR A 50 -31.63 3.91 -7.48
N ARG A 51 -30.30 3.74 -7.65
CA ARG A 51 -29.69 3.47 -8.96
C ARG A 51 -29.55 1.98 -9.32
N GLN A 52 -29.91 1.06 -8.42
CA GLN A 52 -29.87 -0.39 -8.70
C GLN A 52 -31.19 -0.98 -9.22
N ASN A 53 -32.29 -0.21 -9.26
CA ASN A 53 -33.61 -0.68 -9.69
C ASN A 53 -34.13 0.04 -10.94
N LEU A 54 -33.37 0.01 -12.04
CA LEU A 54 -33.90 0.28 -13.38
C LEU A 54 -33.36 -0.76 -14.35
N GLY A 55 -33.99 -1.93 -14.37
CA GLY A 55 -33.62 -3.02 -15.25
C GLY A 55 -34.39 -4.33 -15.00
N GLU A 56 -35.67 -4.27 -14.62
CA GLU A 56 -36.55 -5.44 -14.64
C GLU A 56 -37.57 -5.28 -15.77
N THR A 57 -37.27 -5.87 -16.93
CA THR A 57 -38.29 -6.14 -17.95
C THR A 57 -39.04 -7.38 -17.52
N VAL A 58 -40.23 -7.15 -16.95
CA VAL A 58 -41.24 -8.16 -16.63
C VAL A 58 -41.76 -8.79 -17.94
N VAL A 59 -41.71 -10.12 -18.04
CA VAL A 59 -42.57 -10.90 -18.96
C VAL A 59 -43.57 -11.70 -18.12
N PRO A 60 -44.87 -11.73 -18.46
CA PRO A 60 -45.92 -12.23 -17.56
C PRO A 60 -45.87 -13.76 -17.38
N ARG A 61 -46.13 -14.19 -16.14
CA ARG A 61 -46.43 -15.57 -15.77
C ARG A 61 -47.92 -15.83 -15.99
N GLU A 62 -48.27 -16.59 -17.02
CA GLU A 62 -49.58 -17.22 -17.13
C GLU A 62 -49.49 -18.65 -16.59
N SER A 63 -50.37 -18.96 -15.64
CA SER A 63 -50.47 -20.24 -14.95
C SER A 63 -51.82 -20.88 -15.25
N VAL A 64 -51.83 -22.20 -15.51
CA VAL A 64 -52.87 -23.25 -15.31
C VAL A 64 -52.48 -24.41 -16.26
N SER A 65 -52.55 -25.72 -16.02
CA SER A 65 -52.69 -26.70 -14.92
C SER A 65 -52.57 -28.11 -15.61
N PRO A 66 -52.36 -29.26 -14.94
CA PRO A 66 -51.79 -30.46 -15.56
C PRO A 66 -52.82 -31.40 -16.21
N GLN A 67 -52.48 -32.00 -17.36
CA GLN A 67 -53.13 -33.23 -17.84
C GLN A 67 -52.14 -34.26 -18.38
N SER A 68 -52.39 -35.49 -17.93
CA SER A 68 -51.73 -36.76 -18.23
C SER A 68 -51.91 -37.20 -19.68
N GLY A 69 -50.86 -37.74 -20.32
CA GLY A 69 -51.02 -38.45 -21.59
C GLY A 69 -49.73 -38.81 -22.35
N LYS A 70 -49.27 -40.05 -22.14
CA LYS A 70 -48.60 -40.97 -23.10
C LYS A 70 -47.25 -40.59 -23.76
N THR A 71 -46.24 -41.36 -23.32
CA THR A 71 -45.10 -41.98 -24.03
C THR A 71 -44.81 -41.57 -25.49
N ALA A 72 -43.62 -40.97 -25.70
CA ALA A 72 -42.78 -41.19 -26.88
C ALA A 72 -41.29 -41.03 -26.54
N THR A 73 -40.49 -41.93 -27.09
CA THR A 73 -39.05 -42.21 -27.02
C THR A 73 -38.12 -40.98 -27.21
N PRO A 74 -36.92 -40.92 -26.58
CA PRO A 74 -36.08 -39.72 -26.58
C PRO A 74 -35.39 -39.46 -27.93
N GLN A 75 -35.40 -38.21 -28.37
CA GLN A 75 -34.49 -37.72 -29.41
C GLN A 75 -33.67 -36.55 -28.88
N THR A 76 -32.35 -36.77 -28.92
CA THR A 76 -31.23 -35.86 -28.73
C THR A 76 -31.33 -34.63 -29.64
N THR A 77 -31.17 -33.42 -29.12
CA THR A 77 -30.56 -32.27 -29.81
C THR A 77 -30.16 -31.18 -28.78
N ASP A 78 -28.85 -31.05 -28.60
CA ASP A 78 -28.04 -29.86 -28.30
C ASP A 78 -28.28 -29.03 -27.03
N THR A 79 -27.62 -29.48 -25.95
CA THR A 79 -27.12 -28.60 -24.88
C THR A 79 -25.82 -27.93 -25.37
N PRO A 80 -25.60 -26.61 -25.19
CA PRO A 80 -24.30 -26.03 -25.45
C PRO A 80 -23.25 -26.63 -24.51
N ASP A 81 -22.36 -27.39 -25.11
CA ASP A 81 -21.21 -28.04 -24.51
C ASP A 81 -20.27 -26.98 -23.92
N ILE A 82 -20.23 -26.85 -22.59
CA ILE A 82 -19.21 -26.05 -21.93
C ILE A 82 -17.92 -26.85 -22.05
N GLN A 83 -17.12 -26.54 -23.06
CA GLN A 83 -15.79 -27.11 -23.24
C GLN A 83 -14.92 -26.72 -22.05
N SER A 84 -14.60 -27.68 -21.19
CA SER A 84 -13.57 -27.53 -20.16
C SER A 84 -12.22 -27.35 -20.84
N VAL A 85 -11.64 -26.15 -20.76
CA VAL A 85 -10.25 -25.91 -21.20
C VAL A 85 -9.33 -26.63 -20.22
N LEU A 86 -8.64 -27.67 -20.70
CA LEU A 86 -7.65 -28.42 -19.93
C LEU A 86 -6.39 -27.54 -19.74
N LEU A 87 -6.06 -27.22 -18.49
CA LEU A 87 -4.90 -26.34 -18.18
C LEU A 87 -3.59 -27.10 -17.93
N PHE A 88 -3.58 -28.43 -17.95
CA PHE A 88 -2.36 -29.22 -17.74
C PHE A 88 -2.30 -30.39 -18.71
N GLY A 89 -1.21 -30.46 -19.48
CA GLY A 89 -0.99 -31.45 -20.53
C GLY A 89 -0.92 -32.90 -20.03
N ASP A 90 -1.04 -33.81 -20.99
CA ASP A 90 -1.05 -35.29 -21.01
C ASP A 90 -0.30 -36.06 -19.90
N ALA A 91 -0.58 -35.75 -18.63
CA ALA A 91 -0.01 -36.45 -17.50
C ALA A 91 -0.68 -37.83 -17.38
N ASN A 92 -0.09 -38.83 -18.01
CA ASN A 92 -0.57 -40.22 -18.04
C ASN A 92 -0.36 -40.97 -16.70
N TYR A 93 -0.70 -40.36 -15.58
CA TYR A 93 -0.73 -41.04 -14.28
C TYR A 93 -2.09 -41.72 -14.09
N GLN A 94 -2.08 -43.05 -14.17
CA GLN A 94 -3.27 -43.88 -14.00
C GLN A 94 -3.01 -44.85 -12.85
N SER A 95 -3.91 -44.87 -11.86
CA SER A 95 -4.06 -45.98 -10.92
C SER A 95 -5.30 -46.78 -11.31
N GLU A 96 -5.40 -48.02 -10.85
CA GLU A 96 -6.49 -48.95 -11.20
C GLU A 96 -7.90 -48.36 -10.96
N ASN A 97 -8.02 -47.39 -10.04
CA ASN A 97 -9.28 -46.74 -9.68
C ASN A 97 -9.31 -45.22 -9.95
N PHE A 98 -8.25 -44.59 -10.48
CA PHE A 98 -8.24 -43.14 -10.69
C PHE A 98 -7.30 -42.71 -11.82
N ARG A 99 -7.81 -41.89 -12.76
CA ARG A 99 -7.05 -41.27 -13.84
C ARG A 99 -6.87 -39.78 -13.53
N VAL A 100 -5.63 -39.30 -13.47
CA VAL A 100 -5.37 -37.86 -13.34
C VAL A 100 -5.55 -37.25 -14.72
N GLY A 101 -6.67 -36.56 -14.93
CA GLY A 101 -7.02 -35.93 -16.21
C GLY A 101 -8.28 -35.08 -16.11
N ASP A 102 -9.20 -35.46 -15.22
CA ASP A 102 -10.50 -34.80 -15.07
C ASP A 102 -10.65 -34.10 -13.71
N ILE A 103 -9.61 -33.40 -13.23
CA ILE A 103 -9.84 -32.42 -12.16
C ILE A 103 -10.51 -31.20 -12.82
N ALA A 104 -11.81 -31.32 -13.07
CA ALA A 104 -12.66 -30.18 -13.38
C ALA A 104 -12.84 -29.38 -12.09
N ILE A 105 -12.03 -28.34 -11.90
CA ILE A 105 -12.30 -27.33 -10.86
C ILE A 105 -13.50 -26.52 -11.35
N GLY A 106 -14.70 -27.04 -11.09
CA GLY A 106 -15.96 -26.39 -11.40
C GLY A 106 -16.14 -25.15 -10.53
N GLY A 107 -16.44 -24.02 -11.18
CA GLY A 107 -16.56 -22.70 -10.59
C GLY A 107 -15.51 -21.76 -11.16
N GLU A 108 -15.83 -20.47 -11.26
CA GLU A 108 -14.85 -19.41 -11.52
C GLU A 108 -13.83 -19.30 -10.37
N ALA A 109 -13.03 -20.34 -10.17
CA ALA A 109 -11.77 -20.18 -9.49
C ALA A 109 -10.85 -19.43 -10.46
N GLU A 110 -11.01 -18.11 -10.52
CA GLU A 110 -9.89 -17.24 -10.90
C GLU A 110 -8.79 -17.51 -9.86
N PHE A 111 -7.89 -18.42 -10.21
CA PHE A 111 -6.65 -18.58 -9.48
C PHE A 111 -5.83 -17.33 -9.78
N LEU A 112 -6.06 -16.27 -8.99
CA LEU A 112 -5.26 -15.06 -8.99
C LEU A 112 -3.87 -15.41 -8.44
N LEU A 113 -3.06 -16.11 -9.23
CA LEU A 113 -1.60 -16.00 -9.11
C LEU A 113 -1.22 -14.62 -9.59
N THR A 114 -1.42 -13.63 -8.73
CA THR A 114 -0.92 -12.27 -8.97
C THR A 114 0.62 -12.24 -9.10
N GLU A 115 1.29 -13.36 -8.82
CA GLU A 115 2.75 -13.49 -8.75
C GLU A 115 3.40 -14.09 -10.01
N ASP A 116 2.64 -14.79 -10.86
CA ASP A 116 3.19 -15.58 -11.99
C ASP A 116 2.56 -15.17 -13.33
N THR A 117 2.55 -13.87 -13.60
CA THR A 117 2.32 -13.39 -14.96
C THR A 117 3.62 -13.58 -15.77
N PRO A 118 3.56 -13.98 -17.05
CA PRO A 118 4.75 -14.16 -17.88
C PRO A 118 5.48 -12.86 -18.22
N ASP A 119 4.93 -11.71 -17.83
CA ASP A 119 5.49 -10.40 -18.13
C ASP A 119 6.85 -10.18 -17.43
N PRO A 120 7.81 -9.49 -18.07
CA PRO A 120 9.08 -9.17 -17.42
C PRO A 120 8.88 -8.26 -16.21
N LEU A 121 9.81 -8.32 -15.25
CA LEU A 121 9.82 -7.38 -14.12
C LEU A 121 9.99 -5.95 -14.65
N SER A 122 9.11 -5.06 -14.21
CA SER A 122 9.11 -3.65 -14.60
C SER A 122 8.97 -2.76 -13.38
N ILE A 123 9.67 -1.62 -13.41
CA ILE A 123 9.62 -0.60 -12.37
C ILE A 123 8.87 0.60 -12.96
N SER A 124 7.91 1.12 -12.21
CA SER A 124 7.03 2.22 -12.64
C SER A 124 6.77 3.20 -11.50
N ASP A 125 6.17 4.35 -11.81
CA ASP A 125 5.76 5.37 -10.83
C ASP A 125 6.90 5.88 -9.92
N ILE A 126 8.15 5.94 -10.41
CA ILE A 126 9.31 6.40 -9.62
C ILE A 126 9.14 7.89 -9.28
N ARG A 127 9.12 8.20 -7.99
CA ARG A 127 9.01 9.56 -7.44
C ARG A 127 10.00 9.73 -6.30
N GLY A 128 10.75 10.82 -6.34
CA GLY A 128 11.69 11.20 -5.29
C GLY A 128 11.35 12.56 -4.71
N GLU A 129 11.22 12.63 -3.39
CA GLU A 129 10.93 13.86 -2.65
C GLU A 129 11.98 14.08 -1.57
N THR A 130 12.62 15.24 -1.57
CA THR A 130 13.58 15.61 -0.52
C THR A 130 12.91 16.43 0.56
N PHE A 131 13.21 16.13 1.82
CA PHE A 131 12.80 16.95 2.94
C PHE A 131 13.96 17.15 3.92
N THR A 132 13.98 18.33 4.55
CA THR A 132 14.95 18.68 5.59
C THR A 132 14.21 18.77 6.91
N GLU A 133 14.70 18.08 7.93
CA GLU A 133 14.13 18.17 9.27
C GLU A 133 14.55 19.49 9.93
N LYS A 134 13.62 20.13 10.66
CA LYS A 134 13.90 21.41 11.32
C LYS A 134 15.09 21.25 12.27
N ASN A 135 16.04 22.19 12.21
CA ASN A 135 17.26 22.23 13.02
C ASN A 135 18.27 21.08 12.74
N LYS A 136 18.12 20.32 11.66
CA LYS A 136 19.16 19.38 11.22
C LYS A 136 19.74 19.80 9.88
N PRO A 137 21.07 19.74 9.71
CA PRO A 137 21.70 20.06 8.45
C PRO A 137 21.58 18.96 7.40
N GLU A 138 21.00 17.81 7.75
CA GLU A 138 20.87 16.64 6.89
C GLU A 138 19.55 16.67 6.10
N VAL A 139 19.64 16.34 4.82
CA VAL A 139 18.48 16.12 3.95
C VAL A 139 18.18 14.63 3.89
N LYS A 140 16.89 14.31 3.87
CA LYS A 140 16.38 12.95 3.63
C LYS A 140 15.68 12.93 2.29
N LEU A 141 15.89 11.86 1.53
CA LEU A 141 15.19 11.62 0.27
C LEU A 141 14.24 10.44 0.45
N VAL A 142 12.95 10.67 0.22
CA VAL A 142 11.93 9.62 0.16
C VAL A 142 11.75 9.21 -1.29
N LEU A 143 11.95 7.93 -1.57
CA LEU A 143 11.74 7.35 -2.88
C LEU A 143 10.51 6.46 -2.81
N ASN A 144 9.59 6.65 -3.74
CA ASN A 144 8.40 5.82 -3.91
C ASN A 144 8.38 5.28 -5.34
N TRP A 145 8.09 4.00 -5.52
CA TRP A 145 7.93 3.38 -6.84
C TRP A 145 7.04 2.15 -6.73
N LYS A 146 6.66 1.60 -7.89
CA LYS A 146 5.89 0.36 -7.98
C LYS A 146 6.57 -0.64 -8.89
N THR A 147 6.28 -1.90 -8.63
CA THR A 147 6.69 -3.03 -9.45
C THR A 147 5.44 -3.80 -9.89
N ASN A 148 5.50 -4.43 -11.05
CA ASN A 148 4.41 -5.29 -11.54
C ASN A 148 4.40 -6.67 -10.88
N LYS A 149 5.43 -7.02 -10.10
CA LYS A 149 5.62 -8.31 -9.43
C LYS A 149 6.21 -8.08 -8.04
N LEU A 150 5.94 -9.01 -7.11
CA LEU A 150 6.52 -8.94 -5.76
C LEU A 150 8.05 -9.00 -5.85
N ALA A 151 8.67 -7.87 -5.54
CA ALA A 151 10.10 -7.70 -5.68
C ALA A 151 10.69 -7.05 -4.43
N LYS A 152 12.01 -7.15 -4.29
CA LYS A 152 12.82 -6.49 -3.29
C LYS A 152 13.76 -5.56 -4.01
N SER A 153 13.93 -4.32 -3.56
CA SER A 153 14.77 -3.37 -4.28
C SER A 153 15.94 -2.84 -3.47
N ASP A 154 17.04 -2.62 -4.19
CA ASP A 154 18.26 -1.97 -3.73
C ASP A 154 18.37 -0.61 -4.44
N ILE A 155 18.67 0.44 -3.67
CA ILE A 155 18.86 1.79 -4.20
C ILE A 155 20.34 2.10 -4.14
N GLU A 156 20.95 2.23 -5.31
CA GLU A 156 22.31 2.75 -5.46
C GLU A 156 22.25 4.26 -5.62
N TYR A 157 23.04 5.00 -4.85
CA TYR A 157 23.08 6.45 -4.93
C TYR A 157 24.50 7.02 -4.74
N SER A 158 24.76 8.18 -5.33
CA SER A 158 26.07 8.85 -5.29
C SER A 158 25.92 10.37 -5.31
N LYS A 159 26.92 11.09 -4.76
CA LYS A 159 26.96 12.56 -4.71
C LYS A 159 27.43 13.14 -6.05
N GLY A 160 26.64 12.98 -7.10
CA GLY A 160 26.97 13.39 -8.46
C GLY A 160 27.67 12.31 -9.28
N LEU A 161 27.98 12.61 -10.55
CA LEU A 161 28.53 11.64 -11.51
C LEU A 161 29.94 11.19 -11.10
N GLY A 162 30.16 9.87 -11.12
CA GLY A 162 31.49 9.27 -10.91
C GLY A 162 31.99 9.24 -9.46
N GLN A 163 31.17 9.63 -8.49
CA GLN A 163 31.51 9.49 -7.07
C GLN A 163 31.25 8.07 -6.55
N ALA A 164 31.81 7.76 -5.37
CA ALA A 164 31.57 6.50 -4.69
C ALA A 164 30.06 6.27 -4.48
N LYS A 165 29.59 5.11 -4.94
CA LYS A 165 28.21 4.68 -4.76
C LYS A 165 28.00 4.14 -3.34
N LYS A 166 26.84 4.44 -2.78
CA LYS A 166 26.30 3.83 -1.57
C LYS A 166 25.04 3.06 -1.95
N THR A 167 24.73 2.02 -1.17
CA THR A 167 23.56 1.19 -1.42
C THR A 167 22.72 1.10 -0.15
N ILE A 168 21.40 1.22 -0.31
CA ILE A 168 20.43 0.91 0.74
C ILE A 168 19.44 -0.09 0.17
N SER A 169 19.20 -1.15 0.91
CA SER A 169 18.30 -2.23 0.53
C SER A 169 16.99 -2.13 1.28
N GLU A 170 15.89 -2.44 0.60
CA GLU A 170 14.65 -2.84 1.26
C GLU A 170 14.86 -4.19 1.96
N GLU A 171 13.99 -4.58 2.89
CA GLU A 171 14.08 -5.89 3.55
C GLU A 171 13.06 -6.88 2.98
N ASP A 172 11.85 -6.40 2.74
CA ASP A 172 10.67 -7.18 2.37
C ASP A 172 10.35 -7.13 0.87
N TYR A 173 9.54 -8.08 0.43
CA TYR A 173 8.99 -8.10 -0.92
C TYR A 173 7.65 -7.36 -0.97
N SER A 174 7.53 -6.40 -1.88
CA SER A 174 6.31 -5.60 -2.07
C SER A 174 6.04 -5.32 -3.55
N LEU A 175 4.83 -4.84 -3.86
CA LEU A 175 4.46 -4.25 -5.16
C LEU A 175 4.57 -2.72 -5.13
N SER A 176 4.49 -2.14 -3.94
CA SER A 176 4.56 -0.71 -3.71
C SER A 176 5.65 -0.45 -2.68
N HIS A 177 6.64 0.30 -3.10
CA HIS A 177 7.87 0.46 -2.34
C HIS A 177 8.01 1.90 -1.88
N SER A 178 8.59 2.06 -0.69
CA SER A 178 8.94 3.34 -0.11
C SER A 178 10.22 3.20 0.68
N LEU A 179 11.27 3.92 0.29
CA LEU A 179 12.55 3.87 0.96
C LEU A 179 13.09 5.27 1.23
N ILE A 180 13.69 5.44 2.41
CA ILE A 180 14.25 6.71 2.84
C ILE A 180 15.78 6.61 2.79
N VAL A 181 16.40 7.51 2.04
CA VAL A 181 17.86 7.70 2.01
C VAL A 181 18.21 8.85 2.97
N PRO A 182 18.82 8.57 4.14
CA PRO A 182 19.18 9.59 5.12
C PRO A 182 20.57 10.19 4.88
N GLY A 183 20.87 11.27 5.60
CA GLY A 183 22.22 11.82 5.70
C GLY A 183 22.76 12.40 4.38
N LEU A 184 21.89 13.00 3.57
CA LEU A 184 22.30 13.70 2.36
C LEU A 184 22.75 15.12 2.70
N ASP A 185 23.79 15.58 2.03
CA ASP A 185 24.29 16.95 2.18
C ASP A 185 23.34 17.93 1.47
N GLN A 186 23.07 19.08 2.09
CA GLN A 186 22.36 20.19 1.44
C GLN A 186 23.15 20.75 0.24
N ALA A 187 22.48 21.47 -0.64
CA ALA A 187 23.08 22.14 -1.81
C ALA A 187 23.92 21.21 -2.69
N SER A 188 23.49 19.95 -2.83
CA SER A 188 24.20 18.91 -3.54
C SER A 188 23.27 18.15 -4.47
N THR A 189 23.79 17.74 -5.63
CA THR A 189 23.08 16.86 -6.56
C THR A 189 23.44 15.42 -6.26
N TYR A 190 22.42 14.58 -6.08
CA TYR A 190 22.56 13.14 -5.94
C TYR A 190 21.97 12.44 -7.15
N ILE A 191 22.62 11.36 -7.57
CA ILE A 191 22.16 10.48 -8.65
C ILE A 191 21.85 9.14 -8.02
N TYR A 192 20.69 8.59 -8.33
CA TYR A 192 20.24 7.32 -7.83
C TYR A 192 19.69 6.41 -8.94
N THR A 193 19.75 5.11 -8.68
CA THR A 193 19.24 4.04 -9.55
C THR A 193 18.62 2.98 -8.67
N ILE A 194 17.47 2.44 -9.10
CA ILE A 194 16.72 1.43 -8.37
C ILE A 194 16.96 0.09 -9.07
N VAL A 195 17.48 -0.88 -8.34
CA VAL A 195 17.68 -2.26 -8.81
C VAL A 195 16.65 -3.12 -8.07
N SER A 196 15.69 -3.69 -8.78
CA SER A 196 14.65 -4.53 -8.20
C SER A 196 14.85 -5.98 -8.59
N ARG A 197 14.67 -6.90 -7.65
CA ARG A 197 14.82 -8.34 -7.83
C ARG A 197 13.59 -9.07 -7.32
N ASP A 198 12.99 -9.91 -8.15
CA ASP A 198 11.86 -10.74 -7.74
C ASP A 198 12.29 -12.01 -7.00
N ARG A 199 11.32 -12.77 -6.50
CA ARG A 199 11.55 -14.03 -5.77
C ARG A 199 12.13 -15.15 -6.66
N PHE A 200 11.96 -15.03 -7.97
CA PHE A 200 12.44 -15.98 -8.96
C PHE A 200 13.84 -15.64 -9.48
N GLY A 201 14.43 -14.54 -8.99
CA GLY A 201 15.77 -14.09 -9.35
C GLY A 201 15.83 -13.21 -10.61
N ASN A 202 14.69 -12.80 -11.17
CA ASN A 202 14.69 -11.82 -12.25
C ASN A 202 15.05 -10.44 -11.68
N GLU A 203 15.93 -9.73 -12.36
CA GLU A 203 16.42 -8.41 -11.95
C GLU A 203 16.10 -7.37 -13.01
N MET A 204 15.69 -6.18 -12.56
CA MET A 204 15.46 -5.02 -13.40
C MET A 204 16.12 -3.79 -12.77
N THR A 205 16.80 -2.99 -13.58
CA THR A 205 17.41 -1.72 -13.15
C THR A 205 16.67 -0.55 -13.78
N SER A 206 16.31 0.45 -12.99
CA SER A 206 15.68 1.67 -13.50
C SER A 206 16.67 2.54 -14.29
N ASP A 207 16.13 3.56 -14.97
CA ASP A 207 16.96 4.66 -15.45
C ASP A 207 17.63 5.41 -14.29
N GLN A 208 18.66 6.18 -14.62
CA GLN A 208 19.30 7.07 -13.66
C GLN A 208 18.43 8.30 -13.41
N HIS A 209 18.19 8.58 -12.13
CA HIS A 209 17.46 9.76 -11.70
C HIS A 209 18.37 10.68 -10.91
N ALA A 210 18.18 11.99 -11.05
CA ALA A 210 18.92 12.99 -10.33
C ALA A 210 17.99 13.79 -9.43
N VAL A 211 18.45 14.10 -8.22
CA VAL A 211 17.73 14.94 -7.27
C VAL A 211 18.67 15.98 -6.67
N TYR A 212 18.16 17.20 -6.52
CA TYR A 212 18.88 18.29 -5.89
C TYR A 212 18.36 18.50 -4.47
N THR A 213 19.24 18.50 -3.47
CA THR A 213 18.89 18.57 -2.05
C THR A 213 18.55 19.98 -1.55
N GLY A 214 18.10 20.85 -2.46
CA GLY A 214 17.73 22.22 -2.15
C GLY A 214 18.90 23.08 -1.70
N SER A 215 18.60 24.31 -1.29
CA SER A 215 19.61 25.26 -0.79
C SER A 215 19.84 25.09 0.69
N LYS A 216 21.06 25.40 1.14
CA LYS A 216 21.40 25.38 2.56
C LYS A 216 20.59 26.45 3.31
N THR A 217 19.76 26.05 4.27
CA THR A 217 19.08 27.02 5.14
C THR A 217 20.03 27.43 6.26
N VAL A 218 20.67 28.60 6.13
CA VAL A 218 21.54 29.19 7.15
C VAL A 218 20.81 30.35 7.82
N SER A 219 20.80 30.38 9.16
CA SER A 219 20.29 31.52 9.91
C SER A 219 21.22 32.72 9.73
N LEU A 220 20.66 33.90 9.42
CA LEU A 220 21.43 35.14 9.39
C LEU A 220 22.10 35.42 10.74
N PHE A 221 21.43 35.09 11.85
CA PHE A 221 22.02 35.23 13.18
C PHE A 221 23.26 34.35 13.33
N ASP A 222 23.21 33.08 12.90
CA ASP A 222 24.37 32.18 12.99
C ASP A 222 25.51 32.66 12.11
N LEU A 223 25.20 33.24 10.96
CA LEU A 223 26.20 33.82 10.05
C LEU A 223 26.89 35.04 10.69
N ILE A 224 26.13 35.92 11.31
CA ILE A 224 26.67 37.09 12.03
C ILE A 224 27.44 36.64 13.28
N ALA A 225 26.87 35.73 14.08
CA ALA A 225 27.49 35.22 15.30
C ALA A 225 28.79 34.47 14.98
N GLY A 226 28.83 33.69 13.90
CA GLY A 226 30.04 33.05 13.39
C GLY A 226 31.09 34.08 12.98
N ALA A 227 30.74 35.07 12.16
CA ALA A 227 31.67 36.11 11.73
C ALA A 227 32.21 36.95 12.91
N VAL A 228 31.36 37.29 13.88
CA VAL A 228 31.78 37.97 15.12
C VAL A 228 32.68 37.07 15.96
N GLY A 229 32.36 35.78 16.08
CA GLY A 229 33.20 34.80 16.77
C GLY A 229 34.58 34.64 16.13
N ASP A 230 34.67 34.64 14.80
CA ASP A 230 35.94 34.53 14.08
C ASP A 230 36.82 35.78 14.27
N VAL A 231 36.22 36.98 14.31
CA VAL A 231 36.94 38.25 14.48
C VAL A 231 37.29 38.53 15.94
N PHE A 232 36.40 38.20 16.88
CA PHE A 232 36.49 38.60 18.29
C PHE A 232 36.68 37.44 19.27
N GLY A 233 36.70 36.19 18.81
CA GLY A 233 36.83 35.01 19.66
C GLY A 233 38.13 34.95 20.47
N TRP A 234 39.19 35.62 20.01
CA TRP A 234 40.45 35.76 20.74
C TRP A 234 40.30 36.58 22.04
N ALA A 235 39.34 37.52 22.10
CA ALA A 235 39.13 38.38 23.27
C ALA A 235 38.38 37.66 24.40
N ILE A 236 37.73 36.53 24.10
CA ILE A 236 36.88 35.78 25.04
C ILE A 236 37.62 34.59 25.67
N LYS A 237 38.73 34.12 25.08
CA LYS A 237 39.59 33.10 25.69
C LYS A 237 40.40 33.73 26.84
N LYS A 238 39.94 33.54 28.08
CA LYS A 238 40.70 33.81 29.30
C LYS A 238 40.68 32.59 30.21
#